data_AF-A0A8I1S4T6-F1
#
_entry.id   AF-A0A8I1S4T6-F1
#
_cell.length_a   1.000
_cell.length_b   1.000
_cell.length_c   1.000
_cell.angle_alpha   90.00
_cell.angle_beta   90.00
_cell.angle_gamma   90.00
#
_symmetry.space_group_name_H-M   'P 1'
#
loop_
_entity.id
_entity.type
_entity.pdbx_description
1 polymer ?
#
loop_
_entity_poly.entity_id
_entity_poly.type
_entity_poly.pdbx_seq_one_letter_code
_entity_poly.pdbx_strand_id
1 'polypeptide(L)'
;MLPANRIAVVVLFSLLPATALAAPAGDAGRYRACLAMANDAPAGALKEAMAWASKGGGMPAQHCAALALVGMGRFGEAAARLDALARNKEIADANFRATLFDQAGNAWLMAGDGAKAIASLSSALALSGGDADLFADLARAQAMRKNWGEVDSDLSAALQTDPRRADLLVLRASARRALGRLKDAWSDIEAALKLRPDDGDALVERGLLRKQVGDMGGARRDFQAALKASPSGATAAAARDNLDALKE
;
A
#
# COMPACT_ATOMS: atom_id res chain seq x y z
N MET A 1 -27.96 -67.47 -30.18
CA MET A 1 -27.24 -67.01 -31.39
C MET A 1 -25.95 -66.34 -30.95
N LEU A 2 -24.87 -66.64 -31.68
CA LEU A 2 -23.45 -66.45 -31.38
C LEU A 2 -22.97 -64.98 -31.24
N PRO A 3 -21.75 -64.76 -30.68
CA PRO A 3 -21.26 -63.49 -30.15
C PRO A 3 -20.54 -62.63 -31.21
N ALA A 4 -20.36 -61.34 -30.94
CA ALA A 4 -19.51 -60.48 -31.77
C ALA A 4 -18.64 -59.52 -30.93
N ASN A 5 -17.40 -59.98 -30.80
CA ASN A 5 -16.15 -59.24 -30.92
C ASN A 5 -15.75 -58.17 -29.90
N ARG A 6 -14.73 -58.57 -29.12
CA ARG A 6 -13.76 -57.71 -28.44
C ARG A 6 -12.91 -56.95 -29.45
N ILE A 7 -12.77 -55.64 -29.28
CA ILE A 7 -11.52 -54.93 -29.56
C ILE A 7 -11.19 -54.12 -28.30
N ALA A 8 -10.24 -54.61 -27.52
CA ALA A 8 -9.65 -53.86 -26.42
C ALA A 8 -8.72 -52.81 -27.02
N VAL A 9 -9.07 -51.53 -26.90
CA VAL A 9 -8.12 -50.44 -27.13
C VAL A 9 -7.32 -50.27 -25.85
N VAL A 10 -6.12 -50.87 -25.82
CA VAL A 10 -5.13 -50.58 -24.79
C VAL A 10 -4.50 -49.23 -25.15
N VAL A 11 -4.99 -48.16 -24.53
CA VAL A 11 -4.27 -46.88 -24.52
C VAL A 11 -3.14 -47.01 -23.52
N LEU A 12 -1.92 -47.23 -24.01
CA LEU A 12 -0.71 -47.11 -23.20
C LEU A 12 -0.56 -45.61 -22.85
N PHE A 13 -1.07 -45.21 -21.68
CA PHE A 13 -0.65 -43.96 -21.06
C PHE A 13 0.79 -44.17 -20.59
N SER A 14 1.74 -43.67 -21.39
CA SER A 14 3.08 -43.42 -20.90
C SER A 14 2.97 -42.46 -19.72
N LEU A 15 3.28 -42.98 -18.53
CA LEU A 15 3.52 -42.20 -17.33
C LEU A 15 4.73 -41.31 -17.59
N LEU A 16 4.49 -40.12 -18.15
CA LEU A 16 5.43 -39.02 -18.01
C LEU A 16 5.41 -38.61 -16.53
N PRO A 17 6.57 -38.55 -15.85
CA PRO A 17 6.61 -38.05 -14.49
C PRO A 17 6.20 -36.58 -14.52
N ALA A 18 5.10 -36.29 -13.85
CA ALA A 18 4.72 -34.93 -13.50
C ALA A 18 5.76 -34.39 -12.52
N THR A 19 6.79 -33.73 -13.03
CA THR A 19 7.65 -32.86 -12.23
C THR A 19 7.42 -31.42 -12.63
N ALA A 20 6.19 -30.97 -12.41
CA ALA A 20 5.98 -29.62 -11.92
C ALA A 20 6.09 -29.72 -10.39
N LEU A 21 7.05 -29.03 -9.79
CA LEU A 21 7.20 -28.94 -8.33
C LEU A 21 5.99 -28.18 -7.75
N ALA A 22 4.87 -28.89 -7.60
CA ALA A 22 3.85 -28.51 -6.64
C ALA A 22 4.48 -28.64 -5.26
N ALA A 23 4.62 -27.53 -4.54
CA ALA A 23 5.02 -27.58 -3.13
C ALA A 23 4.11 -28.60 -2.41
N PRO A 24 4.66 -29.50 -1.58
CA PRO A 24 3.87 -30.51 -0.92
C PRO A 24 2.75 -29.84 -0.12
N ALA A 25 1.54 -30.40 -0.14
CA ALA A 25 0.34 -29.80 0.48
C ALA A 25 0.53 -29.35 1.96
N GLY A 26 1.52 -29.92 2.65
CA GLY A 26 1.96 -29.50 3.98
C GLY A 26 2.57 -28.08 4.06
N ASP A 27 3.28 -27.62 3.02
CA ASP A 27 3.91 -26.30 2.99
C ASP A 27 2.87 -25.18 2.84
N ALA A 28 1.78 -25.41 2.11
CA ALA A 28 0.67 -24.45 2.01
C ALA A 28 -0.10 -24.32 3.34
N GLY A 29 -0.25 -25.42 4.08
CA GLY A 29 -0.83 -25.40 5.44
C GLY A 29 0.07 -24.66 6.42
N ARG A 30 1.37 -24.98 6.42
CA ARG A 30 2.38 -24.32 7.24
C ARG A 30 2.49 -22.83 6.95
N TYR A 31 2.45 -22.45 5.68
CA TYR A 31 2.45 -21.06 5.26
C TYR A 31 1.28 -20.29 5.84
N ARG A 32 0.04 -20.80 5.68
CA ARG A 32 -1.16 -20.16 6.25
C ARG A 32 -1.10 -20.02 7.76
N ALA A 33 -0.63 -21.05 8.47
CA ALA A 33 -0.44 -20.98 9.92
C ALA A 33 0.58 -19.89 10.30
N CYS A 34 1.69 -19.81 9.58
CA CYS A 34 2.71 -18.80 9.79
C CYS A 34 2.17 -17.37 9.55
N LEU A 35 1.38 -17.17 8.49
CA LEU A 35 0.75 -15.88 8.20
C LEU A 35 -0.25 -15.45 9.30
N ALA A 36 -1.02 -16.39 9.85
CA ALA A 36 -1.92 -16.09 10.98
C ALA A 36 -1.11 -15.65 12.21
N MET A 37 -0.03 -16.39 12.52
CA MET A 37 0.86 -16.06 13.63
C MET A 37 1.60 -14.73 13.45
N ALA A 38 1.87 -14.29 12.22
CA ALA A 38 2.56 -13.03 11.97
C ALA A 38 1.79 -11.81 12.51
N ASN A 39 0.46 -11.92 12.65
CA ASN A 39 -0.36 -10.87 13.24
C ASN A 39 -0.47 -11.02 14.77
N ASP A 40 -0.70 -12.25 15.26
CA ASP A 40 -1.02 -12.49 16.68
C ASP A 40 0.23 -12.65 17.57
N ALA A 41 1.27 -13.28 17.03
CA ALA A 41 2.50 -13.64 17.74
C ALA A 41 3.74 -13.44 16.84
N PRO A 42 4.01 -12.19 16.39
CA PRO A 42 4.98 -11.92 15.33
C PRO A 42 6.41 -12.41 15.66
N ALA A 43 6.85 -12.31 16.90
CA ALA A 43 8.17 -12.84 17.30
C ALA A 43 8.26 -14.38 17.17
N GLY A 44 7.17 -15.08 17.47
CA GLY A 44 7.07 -16.53 17.32
C GLY A 44 7.03 -16.93 15.83
N ALA A 45 6.19 -16.27 15.04
CA ALA A 45 6.14 -16.44 13.59
C ALA A 45 7.52 -16.24 12.94
N LEU A 46 8.26 -15.18 13.32
CA LEU A 46 9.60 -14.95 12.78
C LEU A 46 10.55 -16.11 13.09
N LYS A 47 10.55 -16.60 14.34
CA LYS A 47 11.40 -17.74 14.75
C LYS A 47 11.07 -18.99 13.93
N GLU A 48 9.80 -19.31 13.78
CA GLU A 48 9.35 -20.48 13.02
C GLU A 48 9.64 -20.35 11.53
N ALA A 49 9.39 -19.17 10.96
CA ALA A 49 9.67 -18.86 9.56
C ALA A 49 11.16 -18.97 9.24
N MET A 50 12.04 -18.47 10.11
CA MET A 50 13.50 -18.59 9.93
C MET A 50 13.98 -20.04 10.04
N ALA A 51 13.44 -20.81 10.99
CA ALA A 51 13.75 -22.24 11.12
C ALA A 51 13.21 -23.07 9.95
N TRP A 52 12.11 -22.63 9.34
CA TRP A 52 11.58 -23.23 8.11
C TRP A 52 12.47 -22.89 6.91
N ALA A 53 12.86 -21.62 6.76
CA ALA A 53 13.73 -21.16 5.70
C ALA A 53 15.09 -21.90 5.72
N SER A 54 15.68 -22.10 6.90
CA SER A 54 16.94 -22.84 7.05
C SER A 54 16.86 -24.32 6.66
N LYS A 55 15.64 -24.86 6.55
CA LYS A 55 15.37 -26.24 6.13
C LYS A 55 14.81 -26.33 4.70
N GLY A 56 14.96 -25.27 3.91
CA GLY A 56 14.50 -25.25 2.51
C GLY A 56 13.06 -24.78 2.30
N GLY A 57 12.46 -24.08 3.27
CA GLY A 57 11.08 -23.55 3.16
C GLY A 57 10.84 -22.50 2.07
N GLY A 58 11.88 -22.08 1.35
CA GLY A 58 11.79 -21.25 0.15
C GLY A 58 11.06 -19.92 0.36
N MET A 59 10.37 -19.47 -0.69
CA MET A 59 9.65 -18.20 -0.72
C MET A 59 8.60 -18.07 0.40
N PRO A 60 7.72 -19.06 0.66
CA PRO A 60 6.71 -18.95 1.71
C PRO A 60 7.28 -18.67 3.11
N ALA A 61 8.41 -19.29 3.45
CA ALA A 61 9.11 -19.04 4.71
C ALA A 61 9.68 -17.63 4.79
N GLN A 62 10.33 -17.17 3.71
CA GLN A 62 10.91 -15.82 3.65
C GLN A 62 9.84 -14.73 3.71
N HIS A 63 8.73 -14.92 3.02
CA HIS A 63 7.61 -13.99 3.04
C HIS A 63 6.98 -13.91 4.43
N CYS A 64 6.70 -15.05 5.07
CA CYS A 64 6.18 -15.04 6.45
C CYS A 64 7.15 -14.36 7.43
N ALA A 65 8.45 -14.62 7.32
CA ALA A 65 9.45 -13.95 8.16
C ALA A 65 9.39 -12.42 7.99
N ALA A 66 9.20 -11.94 6.76
CA ALA A 66 9.08 -10.50 6.52
C ALA A 66 7.79 -9.91 7.08
N LEU A 67 6.64 -10.58 6.93
CA LEU A 67 5.38 -10.11 7.53
C LEU A 67 5.40 -10.16 9.06
N ALA A 68 6.06 -11.15 9.65
CA ALA A 68 6.30 -11.19 11.07
C ALA A 68 7.10 -9.97 11.56
N LEU A 69 8.09 -9.52 10.78
CA LEU A 69 8.83 -8.29 11.07
C LEU A 69 7.97 -7.04 10.97
N VAL A 70 7.00 -6.99 10.03
CA VAL A 70 5.99 -5.92 10.00
C VAL A 70 5.19 -5.91 11.30
N GLY A 71 4.69 -7.08 11.76
CA GLY A 71 3.98 -7.20 13.03
C GLY A 71 4.81 -6.81 14.26
N MET A 72 6.15 -6.90 14.19
CA MET A 72 7.07 -6.41 15.22
C MET A 72 7.39 -4.91 15.12
N GLY A 73 6.89 -4.20 14.11
CA GLY A 73 7.25 -2.80 13.84
C GLY A 73 8.67 -2.62 13.28
N ARG A 74 9.34 -3.70 12.84
CA ARG A 74 10.70 -3.69 12.28
C ARG A 74 10.64 -3.40 10.77
N PHE A 75 9.99 -2.30 10.41
CA PHE A 75 9.55 -2.02 9.05
C PHE A 75 10.67 -2.00 8.01
N GLY A 76 11.81 -1.37 8.30
CA GLY A 76 12.92 -1.31 7.34
C GLY A 76 13.55 -2.69 7.05
N GLU A 77 13.59 -3.58 8.05
CA GLU A 77 14.11 -4.94 7.84
C GLU A 77 13.09 -5.82 7.11
N ALA A 78 11.80 -5.66 7.43
CA ALA A 78 10.71 -6.31 6.69
C ALA A 78 10.73 -5.92 5.22
N ALA A 79 10.80 -4.61 4.94
CA ALA A 79 10.80 -4.04 3.61
C ALA A 79 11.98 -4.56 2.77
N ALA A 80 13.19 -4.56 3.32
CA ALA A 80 14.38 -5.08 2.63
C ALA A 80 14.24 -6.57 2.25
N ARG A 81 13.61 -7.38 3.11
CA ARG A 81 13.36 -8.81 2.83
C ARG A 81 12.30 -9.00 1.75
N LEU A 82 11.20 -8.24 1.82
CA LEU A 82 10.15 -8.27 0.79
C LEU A 82 10.69 -7.83 -0.57
N ASP A 83 11.48 -6.75 -0.62
CA ASP A 83 12.13 -6.27 -1.85
C ASP A 83 13.07 -7.33 -2.44
N ALA A 84 13.92 -7.93 -1.61
CA ALA A 84 14.85 -8.96 -2.06
C ALA A 84 14.09 -10.18 -2.62
N LEU A 85 12.98 -10.55 -1.96
CA LEU A 85 12.12 -11.64 -2.41
C LEU A 85 11.42 -11.31 -3.74
N ALA A 86 10.87 -10.10 -3.88
CA ALA A 86 10.20 -9.62 -5.09
C ALA A 86 11.13 -9.54 -6.31
N ARG A 87 12.43 -9.29 -6.07
CA ARG A 87 13.49 -9.27 -7.10
C ARG A 87 13.93 -10.66 -7.53
N ASN A 88 13.56 -11.72 -6.82
CA ASN A 88 13.87 -13.08 -7.24
C ASN A 88 13.06 -13.46 -8.49
N LYS A 89 13.75 -13.57 -9.62
CA LYS A 89 13.15 -13.93 -10.93
C LYS A 89 12.72 -15.39 -11.02
N GLU A 90 13.12 -16.24 -10.06
CA GLU A 90 12.62 -17.62 -9.96
C GLU A 90 11.13 -17.67 -9.58
N ILE A 91 10.59 -16.60 -8.99
CA ILE A 91 9.16 -16.42 -8.82
C ILE A 91 8.58 -16.05 -10.20
N ALA A 92 8.02 -17.05 -10.87
CA ALA A 92 7.48 -16.91 -12.23
C ALA A 92 6.24 -16.01 -12.29
N ASP A 93 5.44 -15.96 -11.22
CA ASP A 93 4.23 -15.14 -11.16
C ASP A 93 4.58 -13.65 -10.96
N ALA A 94 4.41 -12.87 -12.02
CA ALA A 94 4.66 -11.43 -12.03
C ALA A 94 3.68 -10.66 -11.13
N ASN A 95 2.43 -11.12 -11.00
CA ASN A 95 1.44 -10.48 -10.13
C ASN A 95 1.82 -10.69 -8.67
N PHE A 96 2.24 -11.90 -8.31
CA PHE A 96 2.72 -12.16 -6.96
C PHE A 96 3.98 -11.35 -6.63
N ARG A 97 4.91 -11.19 -7.58
CA ARG A 97 6.05 -10.28 -7.42
C ARG A 97 5.61 -8.83 -7.26
N ALA A 98 4.59 -8.37 -7.98
CA ALA A 98 4.03 -7.04 -7.81
C ALA A 98 3.49 -6.85 -6.38
N THR A 99 2.76 -7.84 -5.85
CA THR A 99 2.29 -7.82 -4.45
C THR A 99 3.44 -7.75 -3.45
N LEU A 100 4.53 -8.48 -3.66
CA LEU A 100 5.70 -8.40 -2.77
C LEU A 100 6.38 -7.03 -2.82
N PHE A 101 6.48 -6.42 -4.00
CA PHE A 101 7.00 -5.06 -4.14
C PHE A 101 6.09 -4.02 -3.50
N ASP A 102 4.77 -4.18 -3.63
CA ASP A 102 3.79 -3.33 -2.97
C ASP A 102 3.92 -3.41 -1.44
N GLN A 103 3.95 -4.62 -0.88
CA GLN A 103 4.19 -4.83 0.55
C GLN A 103 5.54 -4.25 1.00
N ALA A 104 6.60 -4.39 0.20
CA ALA A 104 7.90 -3.78 0.48
C ALA A 104 7.79 -2.24 0.52
N GLY A 105 7.10 -1.65 -0.45
CA GLY A 105 6.84 -0.22 -0.55
C GLY A 105 6.10 0.33 0.66
N ASN A 106 5.01 -0.33 1.04
CA ASN A 106 4.24 -0.03 2.24
C ASN A 106 5.08 -0.15 3.53
N ALA A 107 5.93 -1.17 3.64
CA ALA A 107 6.87 -1.29 4.76
C ALA A 107 7.94 -0.18 4.75
N TRP A 108 8.43 0.25 3.58
CA TRP A 108 9.35 1.40 3.49
C TRP A 108 8.68 2.73 3.87
N LEU A 109 7.41 2.93 3.52
CA LEU A 109 6.61 4.07 3.98
C LEU A 109 6.56 4.12 5.51
N MET A 110 6.21 3.00 6.15
CA MET A 110 6.19 2.89 7.62
C MET A 110 7.58 3.07 8.25
N ALA A 111 8.64 2.70 7.54
CA ALA A 111 10.02 2.93 7.96
C ALA A 111 10.51 4.37 7.77
N GLY A 112 9.72 5.24 7.11
CA GLY A 112 10.12 6.62 6.81
C GLY A 112 11.07 6.76 5.61
N ASP A 113 11.34 5.70 4.84
CA ASP A 113 12.25 5.72 3.70
C ASP A 113 11.50 5.89 2.38
N GLY A 114 11.10 7.13 2.10
CA GLY A 114 10.34 7.48 0.89
C GLY A 114 11.10 7.14 -0.40
N ALA A 115 12.44 7.16 -0.40
CA ALA A 115 13.24 6.84 -1.58
C ALA A 115 13.09 5.37 -1.98
N LYS A 116 13.21 4.46 -1.00
CA LYS A 116 13.04 3.03 -1.23
C LYS A 116 11.59 2.67 -1.50
N ALA A 117 10.64 3.30 -0.80
CA ALA A 117 9.22 3.12 -1.06
C ALA A 117 8.86 3.42 -2.52
N ILE A 118 9.30 4.56 -3.06
CA ILE A 118 9.11 4.91 -4.48
C ILE A 118 9.66 3.80 -5.40
N ALA A 119 10.87 3.30 -5.12
CA ALA A 119 11.50 2.28 -5.96
C ALA A 119 10.73 0.95 -5.97
N SER A 120 10.26 0.48 -4.81
CA SER A 120 9.46 -0.74 -4.69
C SER A 120 8.09 -0.57 -5.34
N LEU A 121 7.35 0.49 -5.01
CA LEU A 121 6.00 0.74 -5.55
C LEU A 121 6.02 0.97 -7.06
N SER A 122 7.05 1.64 -7.59
CA SER A 122 7.26 1.76 -9.04
C SER A 122 7.51 0.41 -9.71
N SER A 123 8.21 -0.50 -9.03
CA SER A 123 8.44 -1.87 -9.52
C SER A 123 7.15 -2.70 -9.48
N ALA A 124 6.29 -2.53 -8.47
CA ALA A 124 4.96 -3.14 -8.43
C ALA A 124 4.09 -2.64 -9.58
N LEU A 125 4.05 -1.32 -9.80
CA LEU A 125 3.25 -0.68 -10.84
C LEU A 125 3.67 -1.15 -12.24
N ALA A 126 4.98 -1.30 -12.47
CA ALA A 126 5.51 -1.81 -13.74
C ALA A 126 5.10 -3.27 -14.03
N LEU A 127 4.75 -4.06 -13.01
CA LEU A 127 4.38 -5.47 -13.17
C LEU A 127 2.87 -5.68 -13.26
N SER A 128 2.06 -4.87 -12.58
CA SER A 128 0.60 -5.06 -12.51
C SER A 128 -0.23 -4.00 -13.25
N GLY A 129 0.36 -2.88 -13.67
CA GLY A 129 -0.37 -1.73 -14.20
C GLY A 129 -1.06 -0.85 -13.13
N GLY A 130 -1.14 -1.36 -11.90
CA GLY A 130 -1.60 -0.67 -10.69
C GLY A 130 -3.10 -0.50 -10.56
N ASP A 131 -3.52 -0.25 -9.33
CA ASP A 131 -4.88 0.16 -8.95
C ASP A 131 -4.82 1.50 -8.19
N ALA A 132 -5.98 2.00 -7.77
CA ALA A 132 -6.07 3.27 -7.05
C ALA A 132 -5.21 3.29 -5.77
N ASP A 133 -5.09 2.15 -5.07
CA ASP A 133 -4.35 2.06 -3.82
C ASP A 133 -2.83 2.06 -4.08
N LEU A 134 -2.36 1.35 -5.10
CA LEU A 134 -0.95 1.37 -5.47
C LEU A 134 -0.48 2.75 -5.93
N PHE A 135 -1.29 3.46 -6.72
CA PHE A 135 -1.02 4.86 -7.07
C PHE A 135 -1.04 5.77 -5.84
N ALA A 136 -1.96 5.54 -4.89
CA ALA A 136 -2.04 6.30 -3.66
C ALA A 136 -0.80 6.09 -2.76
N ASP A 137 -0.30 4.86 -2.65
CA ASP A 137 0.91 4.54 -1.90
C ASP A 137 2.14 5.17 -2.56
N LEU A 138 2.24 5.11 -3.89
CA LEU A 138 3.33 5.77 -4.61
C LEU A 138 3.29 7.28 -4.39
N ALA A 139 2.11 7.89 -4.47
CA ALA A 139 1.91 9.31 -4.19
C ALA A 139 2.30 9.67 -2.75
N ARG A 140 1.98 8.84 -1.75
CA ARG A 140 2.45 9.04 -0.35
C ARG A 140 3.98 9.03 -0.27
N ALA A 141 4.62 8.09 -0.95
CA ALA A 141 6.09 8.00 -0.97
C ALA A 141 6.73 9.23 -1.64
N GLN A 142 6.13 9.71 -2.73
CA GLN A 142 6.54 10.93 -3.43
C GLN A 142 6.33 12.18 -2.57
N ALA A 143 5.24 12.26 -1.81
CA ALA A 143 4.95 13.36 -0.89
C ALA A 143 6.00 13.48 0.22
N MET A 144 6.49 12.36 0.76
CA MET A 144 7.62 12.35 1.73
C MET A 144 8.89 12.98 1.14
N ARG A 145 9.02 12.96 -0.18
CA ARG A 145 10.15 13.54 -0.93
C ARG A 145 9.83 14.91 -1.52
N LYS A 146 8.60 15.42 -1.31
CA LYS A 146 8.09 16.69 -1.86
C LYS A 146 8.09 16.72 -3.40
N ASN A 147 7.96 15.56 -4.03
CA ASN A 147 7.86 15.40 -5.48
C ASN A 147 6.41 15.69 -5.92
N TRP A 148 5.95 16.93 -5.72
CA TRP A 148 4.52 17.27 -5.80
C TRP A 148 3.91 17.11 -7.19
N GLY A 149 4.71 17.21 -8.25
CA GLY A 149 4.24 16.99 -9.62
C GLY A 149 3.85 15.53 -9.84
N GLU A 150 4.67 14.61 -9.35
CA GLU A 150 4.45 13.17 -9.37
C GLU A 150 3.23 12.82 -8.50
N VAL A 151 3.11 13.40 -7.30
CA VAL A 151 1.94 13.23 -6.44
C VAL A 151 0.63 13.62 -7.16
N ASP A 152 0.60 14.76 -7.85
CA ASP A 152 -0.60 15.17 -8.60
C ASP A 152 -0.92 14.21 -9.76
N SER A 153 0.11 13.74 -10.47
CA SER A 153 -0.03 12.79 -11.57
C SER A 153 -0.58 11.44 -11.09
N ASP A 154 0.05 10.84 -10.07
CA ASP A 154 -0.30 9.53 -9.54
C ASP A 154 -1.71 9.55 -8.94
N LEU A 155 -2.06 10.59 -8.17
CA LEU A 155 -3.41 10.71 -7.61
C LEU A 155 -4.46 11.01 -8.67
N SER A 156 -4.09 11.65 -9.78
CA SER A 156 -5.00 11.82 -10.91
C SER A 156 -5.28 10.50 -11.61
N ALA A 157 -4.29 9.61 -11.74
CA ALA A 157 -4.51 8.25 -12.22
C ALA A 157 -5.39 7.44 -11.24
N ALA A 158 -5.13 7.52 -9.93
CA ALA A 158 -5.94 6.86 -8.91
C ALA A 158 -7.41 7.33 -8.92
N LEU A 159 -7.65 8.63 -9.02
CA LEU A 159 -8.99 9.21 -9.01
C LEU A 159 -9.74 9.02 -10.35
N GLN A 160 -9.06 8.63 -11.44
CA GLN A 160 -9.73 8.19 -12.66
C GLN A 160 -10.40 6.83 -12.48
N THR A 161 -9.80 5.93 -11.67
CA THR A 161 -10.33 4.59 -11.42
C THR A 161 -11.30 4.57 -10.25
N ASP A 162 -11.03 5.32 -9.17
CA ASP A 162 -11.93 5.49 -8.04
C ASP A 162 -12.14 6.97 -7.69
N PRO A 163 -13.11 7.66 -8.33
CA PRO A 163 -13.32 9.09 -8.17
C PRO A 163 -13.94 9.50 -6.83
N ARG A 164 -14.36 8.54 -5.98
CA ARG A 164 -15.08 8.83 -4.72
C ARG A 164 -14.19 8.69 -3.48
N ARG A 165 -12.87 8.77 -3.67
CA ARG A 165 -11.86 8.72 -2.62
C ARG A 165 -11.55 10.11 -2.06
N ALA A 166 -12.26 10.47 -1.01
CA ALA A 166 -12.06 11.75 -0.32
C ALA A 166 -10.63 11.92 0.21
N ASP A 167 -10.00 10.85 0.70
CA ASP A 167 -8.61 10.83 1.15
C ASP A 167 -7.62 11.19 0.02
N LEU A 168 -7.84 10.67 -1.19
CA LEU A 168 -6.98 10.97 -2.35
C LEU A 168 -7.21 12.38 -2.89
N LEU A 169 -8.45 12.88 -2.85
CA LEU A 169 -8.77 14.27 -3.17
C LEU A 169 -8.05 15.23 -2.23
N VAL A 170 -8.03 14.97 -0.92
CA VAL A 170 -7.30 15.78 0.06
C VAL A 170 -5.79 15.76 -0.22
N LEU A 171 -5.20 14.58 -0.44
CA LEU A 171 -3.77 14.49 -0.71
C LEU A 171 -3.39 15.20 -2.03
N ARG A 172 -4.23 15.09 -3.07
CA ARG A 172 -4.01 15.79 -4.34
C ARG A 172 -4.16 17.29 -4.20
N ALA A 173 -5.13 17.75 -3.41
CA ALA A 173 -5.26 19.16 -3.08
C ALA A 173 -4.02 19.71 -2.35
N SER A 174 -3.44 18.94 -1.43
CA SER A 174 -2.19 19.31 -0.74
C SER A 174 -1.04 19.49 -1.73
N ALA A 175 -0.88 18.55 -2.67
CA ALA A 175 0.13 18.64 -3.74
C ALA A 175 -0.11 19.84 -4.66
N ARG A 176 -1.36 20.06 -5.10
CA ARG A 176 -1.74 21.22 -5.94
C ARG A 176 -1.55 22.54 -5.22
N ARG A 177 -1.83 22.62 -3.92
CA ARG A 177 -1.51 23.78 -3.08
C ARG A 177 -0.01 24.05 -3.05
N ALA A 178 0.81 23.01 -2.85
CA ALA A 178 2.27 23.12 -2.87
C ALA A 178 2.81 23.57 -4.24
N LEU A 179 2.13 23.20 -5.33
CA LEU A 179 2.42 23.65 -6.70
C LEU A 179 1.85 25.03 -7.05
N GLY A 180 1.12 25.70 -6.13
CA GLY A 180 0.47 26.99 -6.37
C GLY A 180 -0.81 26.91 -7.24
N ARG A 181 -1.29 25.70 -7.55
CA ARG A 181 -2.53 25.46 -8.32
C ARG A 181 -3.76 25.56 -7.42
N LEU A 182 -3.97 26.74 -6.84
CA LEU A 182 -4.96 26.94 -5.76
C LEU A 182 -6.41 26.68 -6.20
N LYS A 183 -6.76 27.01 -7.45
CA LYS A 183 -8.11 26.75 -7.99
C LYS A 183 -8.41 25.25 -8.05
N ASP A 184 -7.44 24.47 -8.52
CA ASP A 184 -7.59 23.01 -8.67
C ASP A 184 -7.63 22.34 -7.29
N ALA A 185 -6.78 22.81 -6.36
CA ALA A 185 -6.79 22.34 -4.98
C ALA A 185 -8.13 22.64 -4.29
N TRP A 186 -8.73 23.81 -4.53
CA TRP A 186 -10.03 24.17 -3.98
C TRP A 186 -11.13 23.24 -4.47
N SER A 187 -11.16 22.95 -5.78
CA SER A 187 -12.11 22.00 -6.37
C SER A 187 -12.01 20.61 -5.74
N ASP A 188 -10.79 20.11 -5.52
CA ASP A 188 -10.57 18.81 -4.88
C ASP A 188 -11.05 18.80 -3.42
N ILE A 189 -10.80 19.86 -2.65
CA ILE A 189 -11.27 19.97 -1.27
C ILE A 189 -12.79 20.10 -1.18
N GLU A 190 -13.44 20.83 -2.08
CA GLU A 190 -14.90 20.90 -2.14
C GLU A 190 -15.50 19.52 -2.46
N ALA A 191 -14.89 18.77 -3.39
CA ALA A 191 -15.31 17.41 -3.69
C ALA A 191 -15.11 16.47 -2.49
N ALA A 192 -13.97 16.56 -1.79
CA ALA A 192 -13.68 15.78 -0.59
C ALA A 192 -14.69 16.05 0.53
N LEU A 193 -14.97 17.32 0.84
CA LEU A 193 -15.92 17.71 1.87
C LEU A 193 -17.39 17.44 1.48
N LYS A 194 -17.70 17.36 0.19
CA LYS A 194 -19.01 16.88 -0.26
C LYS A 194 -19.20 15.38 0.02
N LEU A 195 -18.13 14.59 -0.09
CA LEU A 195 -18.14 13.16 0.21
C LEU A 195 -18.11 12.89 1.73
N ARG A 196 -17.29 13.66 2.46
CA ARG A 196 -17.12 13.56 3.91
C ARG A 196 -17.09 14.97 4.53
N PRO A 197 -18.24 15.51 4.94
CA PRO A 197 -18.34 16.89 5.45
C PRO A 197 -17.49 17.18 6.69
N ASP A 198 -17.27 16.18 7.53
CA ASP A 198 -16.52 16.26 8.78
C ASP A 198 -15.13 15.63 8.67
N ASP A 199 -14.55 15.59 7.46
CA ASP A 199 -13.18 15.15 7.26
C ASP A 199 -12.20 16.19 7.80
N GLY A 200 -11.54 15.86 8.92
CA GLY A 200 -10.62 16.76 9.60
C GLY A 200 -9.43 17.16 8.73
N ASP A 201 -8.88 16.25 7.92
CA ASP A 201 -7.73 16.55 7.06
C ASP A 201 -8.15 17.47 5.90
N ALA A 202 -9.34 17.24 5.33
CA ALA A 202 -9.91 18.14 4.32
C ALA A 202 -10.17 19.54 4.87
N LEU A 203 -10.65 19.65 6.12
CA LEU A 203 -10.86 20.93 6.79
C LEU A 203 -9.53 21.66 7.06
N VAL A 204 -8.48 20.94 7.48
CA VAL A 204 -7.14 21.52 7.61
C VAL A 204 -6.64 22.04 6.27
N GLU A 205 -6.73 21.24 5.20
CA GLU A 205 -6.27 21.67 3.87
C GLU A 205 -7.09 22.85 3.32
N ARG A 206 -8.41 22.91 3.55
CA ARG A 206 -9.22 24.09 3.21
C ARG A 206 -8.76 25.32 3.97
N GLY A 207 -8.46 25.16 5.26
CA GLY A 207 -7.94 26.24 6.10
C GLY A 207 -6.60 26.76 5.59
N LEU A 208 -5.70 25.87 5.15
CA LEU A 208 -4.43 26.23 4.52
C LEU A 208 -4.62 26.98 3.20
N LEU A 209 -5.55 26.55 2.34
CA LEU A 209 -5.88 27.26 1.11
C LEU A 209 -6.42 28.67 1.40
N ARG A 210 -7.34 28.81 2.36
CA ARG A 210 -7.90 30.11 2.79
C ARG A 210 -6.81 31.03 3.34
N LYS A 211 -5.91 30.52 4.17
CA LYS A 211 -4.76 31.27 4.70
C LYS A 211 -3.89 31.80 3.55
N GLN A 212 -3.63 30.98 2.53
CA GLN A 212 -2.79 31.36 1.39
C GLN A 212 -3.40 32.47 0.51
N VAL A 213 -4.74 32.58 0.46
CA VAL A 213 -5.44 33.66 -0.25
C VAL A 213 -5.82 34.84 0.65
N GLY A 214 -5.39 34.85 1.91
CA GLY A 214 -5.60 35.94 2.86
C GLY A 214 -6.91 35.89 3.66
N ASP A 215 -7.74 34.86 3.50
CA ASP A 215 -8.96 34.66 4.31
C ASP A 215 -8.61 34.04 5.68
N MET A 216 -7.98 34.82 6.54
CA MET A 216 -7.55 34.39 7.87
C MET A 216 -8.74 34.01 8.77
N GLY A 217 -9.88 34.70 8.60
CA GLY A 217 -11.11 34.43 9.35
C GLY A 217 -11.72 33.07 8.97
N GLY A 218 -11.79 32.77 7.68
CA GLY A 218 -12.24 31.46 7.20
C GLY A 218 -11.26 30.34 7.50
N ALA A 219 -9.95 30.59 7.46
CA ALA A 219 -8.94 29.63 7.87
C ALA A 219 -9.11 29.24 9.35
N ARG A 220 -9.26 30.23 10.24
CA ARG A 220 -9.51 30.00 11.67
C ARG A 220 -10.75 29.14 11.92
N ARG A 221 -11.86 29.41 11.21
CA ARG A 221 -13.10 28.61 11.33
C ARG A 221 -12.87 27.16 10.91
N ASP A 222 -12.14 26.93 9.83
CA ASP A 222 -11.86 25.58 9.33
C ASP A 222 -10.95 24.78 10.27
N PHE A 223 -9.88 25.38 10.80
CA PHE A 223 -9.04 24.70 11.79
C PHE A 223 -9.79 24.39 13.09
N GLN A 224 -10.68 25.27 13.54
CA GLN A 224 -11.56 24.99 14.68
C GLN A 224 -12.55 23.85 14.39
N ALA A 225 -13.09 23.78 13.16
CA ALA A 225 -13.94 22.68 12.74
C ALA A 225 -13.16 21.35 12.68
N ALA A 226 -11.92 21.38 12.17
CA ALA A 226 -11.04 20.21 12.15
C ALA A 226 -10.77 19.67 13.56
N LEU A 227 -10.55 20.55 14.55
CA LEU A 227 -10.40 20.16 15.96
C LEU A 227 -11.66 19.53 16.56
N LYS A 228 -12.86 19.93 16.10
CA LYS A 228 -14.11 19.32 16.54
C LYS A 228 -14.32 17.95 15.91
N ALA A 229 -13.99 17.81 14.63
CA ALA A 229 -14.09 16.56 13.87
C ALA A 229 -13.03 15.54 14.31
N SER A 230 -11.83 16.00 14.64
CA SER A 230 -10.68 15.18 15.04
C SER A 230 -9.99 15.83 16.26
N PRO A 231 -10.40 15.49 17.49
CA PRO A 231 -9.91 16.16 18.71
C PRO A 231 -8.48 15.77 19.10
N SER A 232 -7.96 14.68 18.56
CA SER A 232 -6.62 14.14 18.85
C SER A 232 -5.91 13.63 17.59
N GLY A 233 -4.62 13.34 17.69
CA GLY A 233 -3.81 12.84 16.58
C GLY A 233 -3.20 13.94 15.71
N ALA A 234 -2.67 13.53 14.55
CA ALA A 234 -1.90 14.40 13.65
C ALA A 234 -2.74 15.56 13.10
N THR A 235 -3.97 15.30 12.67
CA THR A 235 -4.92 16.33 12.20
C THR A 235 -5.17 17.40 13.26
N ALA A 236 -5.37 16.98 14.52
CA ALA A 236 -5.59 17.89 15.63
C ALA A 236 -4.35 18.74 15.92
N ALA A 237 -3.16 18.14 15.87
CA ALA A 237 -1.90 18.86 16.02
C ALA A 237 -1.73 19.90 14.92
N ALA A 238 -1.88 19.52 13.65
CA ALA A 238 -1.78 20.41 12.51
C ALA A 238 -2.77 21.59 12.59
N ALA A 239 -4.01 21.34 13.03
CA ALA A 239 -5.00 22.39 13.23
C ALA A 239 -4.63 23.37 14.36
N ARG A 240 -4.07 22.87 15.48
CA ARG A 240 -3.58 23.73 16.58
C ARG A 240 -2.40 24.59 16.13
N ASP A 241 -1.40 23.98 15.51
CA ASP A 241 -0.19 24.68 15.03
C ASP A 241 -0.58 25.83 14.08
N ASN A 242 -1.53 25.58 13.17
CA ASN A 242 -2.00 26.61 12.26
C ASN A 242 -2.86 27.68 12.94
N LEU A 243 -3.64 27.35 13.97
CA LEU A 243 -4.40 28.33 14.75
C LEU A 243 -3.49 29.26 15.54
N ASP A 244 -2.39 28.74 16.07
CA ASP A 244 -1.41 29.52 16.83
C ASP A 244 -0.64 30.45 15.88
N ALA A 245 -0.23 29.96 14.71
CA ALA A 245 0.40 30.76 13.65
C ALA A 245 -0.53 31.82 13.00
N LEU A 246 -1.82 31.88 13.36
CA LEU A 246 -2.75 32.95 12.95
C LEU A 246 -2.94 34.03 14.02
N LYS A 247 -2.32 33.87 15.20
CA LYS A 247 -2.37 34.85 16.29
C LYS A 247 -1.16 35.79 16.29
N GLU A 248 -0.07 35.35 15.69
CA GLU A 248 1.15 36.13 15.40
C GLU A 248 0.94 37.04 14.18
#